data_AF-A0A7Y6UMV6-F1
#
_entry.id   AF-A0A7Y6UMV6-F1
#
_cell.length_a   1.000
_cell.length_b   1.000
_cell.length_c   1.000
_cell.angle_alpha   90.00
_cell.angle_beta   90.00
_cell.angle_gamma   90.00
#
_symmetry.space_group_name_H-M   'P 1'
#
loop_
_entity.id
_entity.type
_entity.pdbx_description
1 polymer ?
#
loop_
_entity_poly.entity_id
_entity_poly.type
_entity_poly.pdbx_seq_one_letter_code
_entity_poly.pdbx_strand_id
1 'polypeptide(L)'
;MEDDFPALRPGEAAPAFSLDAANAEGAVSLADLRGRPFLIGLFRGLHCPFCRRQLRQFSALQPALSEAGVETLAVINTPVERARLYLRFQPTPVTVLCDPECRTHHDFGVPLAGFAPADSTQKPQWPLHTSVEQFAAARINPGGELAEPAQPMKANDLLNAIDGFELHDIDRSISEKYGTQLVGHFLVDRSGCIAWAEMEARDGPEGLGTFPTAERIIAAAREVAASAAK
;
A
#
# COMPACT_ATOMS: atom_id res chain seq x y z
N MET A 1 -18.61 16.02 5.37
CA MET A 1 -17.90 15.87 4.09
C MET A 1 -16.93 14.71 4.27
N GLU A 2 -17.45 13.48 4.19
CA GLU A 2 -16.63 12.25 4.23
C GLU A 2 -16.28 11.77 2.81
N ASP A 3 -16.56 12.58 1.79
CA ASP A 3 -16.83 12.10 0.43
C ASP A 3 -15.80 12.49 -0.64
N ASP A 4 -14.71 13.17 -0.27
CA ASP A 4 -13.76 13.75 -1.24
C ASP A 4 -12.42 12.98 -1.32
N PHE A 5 -12.36 11.78 -0.74
CA PHE A 5 -11.17 10.93 -0.81
C PHE A 5 -11.24 10.02 -2.05
N PRO A 6 -10.23 10.04 -2.96
CA PRO A 6 -10.35 9.44 -4.29
C PRO A 6 -10.35 7.90 -4.34
N ALA A 7 -10.08 7.22 -3.22
CA ALA A 7 -9.96 5.76 -3.18
C ALA A 7 -11.28 5.05 -3.52
N LEU A 8 -11.18 3.95 -4.27
CA LEU A 8 -12.34 3.12 -4.60
C LEU A 8 -13.04 2.56 -3.35
N ARG A 9 -14.35 2.40 -3.48
CA ARG A 9 -15.29 2.08 -2.40
C ARG A 9 -15.98 0.74 -2.65
N PRO A 10 -16.54 0.12 -1.60
CA PRO A 10 -17.35 -1.08 -1.76
C PRO A 10 -18.45 -0.93 -2.82
N GLY A 11 -18.55 -1.90 -3.72
CA GLY A 11 -19.47 -1.93 -4.86
C GLY A 11 -18.88 -1.45 -6.19
N GLU A 12 -17.76 -0.73 -6.19
CA GLU A 12 -17.07 -0.31 -7.42
C GLU A 12 -16.27 -1.47 -8.03
N ALA A 13 -16.11 -1.47 -9.36
CA ALA A 13 -15.34 -2.51 -10.05
C ALA A 13 -13.83 -2.31 -9.83
N ALA A 14 -13.10 -3.40 -9.58
CA ALA A 14 -11.64 -3.36 -9.53
C ALA A 14 -11.06 -3.01 -10.92
N PRO A 15 -10.17 -2.00 -11.02
CA PRO A 15 -9.51 -1.64 -12.27
C PRO A 15 -8.65 -2.78 -12.82
N ALA A 16 -8.59 -2.88 -14.15
CA ALA A 16 -7.74 -3.86 -14.80
C ALA A 16 -6.26 -3.54 -14.58
N PHE A 17 -5.46 -4.56 -14.30
CA PHE A 17 -4.00 -4.48 -14.22
C PHE A 17 -3.37 -5.73 -14.83
N SER A 18 -2.09 -5.61 -15.22
CA SER A 18 -1.22 -6.72 -15.63
C SER A 18 0.21 -6.33 -15.26
N LEU A 19 0.78 -6.98 -14.25
CA LEU A 19 2.04 -6.59 -13.62
C LEU A 19 2.98 -7.77 -13.48
N ASP A 20 4.27 -7.54 -13.67
CA ASP A 20 5.30 -8.57 -13.47
C ASP A 20 5.41 -8.96 -12.00
N ALA A 21 5.50 -10.27 -11.74
CA ALA A 21 5.73 -10.79 -10.40
C ALA A 21 7.23 -10.85 -10.08
N ALA A 22 7.59 -10.39 -8.88
CA ALA A 22 8.95 -10.46 -8.36
C ALA A 22 9.30 -11.84 -7.78
N ASN A 23 8.31 -12.65 -7.38
CA ASN A 23 8.51 -13.97 -6.79
C ASN A 23 7.77 -15.10 -7.52
N ALA A 24 7.29 -14.83 -8.74
CA ALA A 24 6.76 -15.85 -9.64
C ALA A 24 7.26 -15.57 -11.08
N GLU A 25 7.07 -16.54 -11.96
CA GLU A 25 7.37 -16.36 -13.38
C GLU A 25 6.23 -15.62 -14.07
N GLY A 26 6.58 -14.62 -14.89
CA GLY A 26 5.64 -13.87 -15.71
C GLY A 26 4.84 -12.80 -14.96
N ALA A 27 3.80 -12.33 -15.65
CA ALA A 27 2.89 -11.31 -15.15
C ALA A 27 1.63 -11.93 -14.56
N VAL A 28 1.02 -11.25 -13.59
CA VAL A 28 -0.30 -11.54 -13.05
C VAL A 28 -1.23 -10.40 -13.43
N SER A 29 -2.41 -10.75 -13.92
CA SER A 29 -3.44 -9.80 -14.33
C SER A 29 -4.73 -9.99 -13.54
N LEU A 30 -5.59 -8.96 -13.56
CA LEU A 30 -6.94 -9.08 -13.00
C LEU A 30 -7.73 -10.22 -13.68
N ALA A 31 -7.48 -10.48 -14.97
CA ALA A 31 -8.16 -11.54 -15.72
C ALA A 31 -7.86 -12.93 -15.15
N ASP A 32 -6.64 -13.16 -14.66
CA ASP A 32 -6.24 -14.43 -14.03
C ASP A 32 -6.99 -14.67 -12.72
N LEU A 33 -7.42 -13.61 -12.03
CA LEU A 33 -8.07 -13.65 -10.73
C LEU A 33 -9.60 -13.73 -10.81
N ARG A 34 -10.20 -13.74 -12.01
CA ARG A 34 -11.66 -13.75 -12.18
C ARG A 34 -12.32 -14.90 -11.42
N GLY A 35 -13.39 -14.58 -10.68
CA GLY A 35 -14.14 -15.55 -9.88
C GLY A 35 -13.47 -15.94 -8.56
N ARG A 36 -12.26 -15.44 -8.27
CA ARG A 36 -11.54 -15.68 -7.01
C ARG A 36 -11.46 -14.37 -6.21
N PRO A 37 -11.90 -14.34 -4.95
CA PRO A 37 -11.66 -13.19 -4.09
C PRO A 37 -10.17 -12.99 -3.85
N PHE A 38 -9.74 -11.75 -3.72
CA PHE A 38 -8.35 -11.45 -3.41
C PHE A 38 -8.19 -10.16 -2.59
N LEU A 39 -7.22 -10.16 -1.68
CA LEU A 39 -6.73 -8.99 -0.99
C LEU A 39 -5.55 -8.42 -1.80
N ILE A 40 -5.61 -7.13 -2.13
CA ILE A 40 -4.52 -6.41 -2.78
C ILE A 40 -4.08 -5.22 -1.93
N GLY A 41 -2.80 -5.21 -1.56
CA GLY A 41 -2.15 -4.07 -0.92
C GLY A 41 -1.35 -3.27 -1.96
N LEU A 42 -1.63 -1.97 -2.08
CA LEU A 42 -0.92 -1.05 -2.95
C LEU A 42 0.10 -0.27 -2.12
N PHE A 43 1.36 -0.71 -2.15
CA PHE A 43 2.43 -0.25 -1.28
C PHE A 43 3.29 0.83 -1.95
N ARG A 44 3.86 1.71 -1.13
CA ARG A 44 4.80 2.75 -1.58
C ARG A 44 6.09 2.18 -2.15
N GLY A 45 6.47 0.94 -1.83
CA GLY A 45 7.69 0.29 -2.30
C GLY A 45 8.54 -0.31 -1.17
N LEU A 46 9.56 -1.10 -1.53
CA LEU A 46 10.44 -1.76 -0.57
C LEU A 46 11.44 -0.81 0.12
N HIS A 47 11.67 0.39 -0.44
CA HIS A 47 12.42 1.45 0.22
C HIS A 47 11.71 2.00 1.47
N CYS A 48 10.39 1.83 1.55
CA CYS A 48 9.56 2.27 2.66
C CYS A 48 9.56 1.20 3.79
N PRO A 49 10.10 1.51 4.98
CA PRO A 49 10.18 0.54 6.09
C PRO A 49 8.81 0.13 6.65
N PHE A 50 7.81 1.01 6.55
CA PHE A 50 6.43 0.69 6.91
C PHE A 50 5.84 -0.36 5.96
N CYS A 51 6.04 -0.20 4.65
CA CYS A 51 5.55 -1.15 3.65
C CYS A 51 6.16 -2.54 3.83
N ARG A 52 7.46 -2.64 4.18
CA ARG A 52 8.10 -3.93 4.49
C ARG A 52 7.49 -4.60 5.72
N ARG A 53 7.14 -3.85 6.76
CA ARG A 53 6.44 -4.36 7.95
C ARG A 53 5.06 -4.89 7.57
N GLN A 54 4.31 -4.17 6.76
CA GLN A 54 2.99 -4.59 6.30
C GLN A 54 3.05 -5.82 5.39
N LEU A 55 4.05 -5.92 4.52
CA LEU A 55 4.28 -7.11 3.71
C LEU A 55 4.57 -8.35 4.59
N ARG A 56 5.32 -8.19 5.69
CA ARG A 56 5.49 -9.27 6.69
C ARG A 56 4.17 -9.63 7.37
N GLN A 57 3.32 -8.65 7.70
CA GLN A 57 1.98 -8.92 8.24
C GLN A 57 1.14 -9.71 7.22
N PHE A 58 1.09 -9.29 5.95
CA PHE A 58 0.42 -10.04 4.87
C PHE A 58 0.94 -11.47 4.76
N SER A 59 2.26 -11.65 4.86
CA SER A 59 2.91 -12.97 4.84
C SER A 59 2.41 -13.87 5.97
N ALA A 60 2.22 -13.31 7.18
CA ALA A 60 1.71 -14.05 8.33
C ALA A 60 0.20 -14.37 8.20
N LEU A 61 -0.57 -13.52 7.52
CA LEU A 61 -2.02 -13.71 7.31
C LEU A 61 -2.34 -14.64 6.13
N GLN A 62 -1.40 -14.80 5.19
CA GLN A 62 -1.63 -15.51 3.94
C GLN A 62 -2.23 -16.92 4.14
N PRO A 63 -1.79 -17.76 5.10
CA PRO A 63 -2.40 -19.07 5.30
C PRO A 63 -3.90 -19.00 5.64
N ALA A 64 -4.27 -18.10 6.56
CA ALA A 64 -5.67 -17.94 6.98
C ALA A 64 -6.54 -17.32 5.87
N LEU A 65 -5.98 -16.40 5.07
CA LEU A 65 -6.65 -15.84 3.90
C LEU A 65 -6.87 -16.91 2.82
N SER A 66 -5.86 -17.73 2.55
CA SER A 66 -5.92 -18.84 1.61
C SER A 66 -6.96 -19.89 2.02
N GLU A 67 -7.03 -20.26 3.31
CA GLU A 67 -8.09 -21.14 3.84
C GLU A 67 -9.49 -20.56 3.66
N ALA A 68 -9.64 -19.23 3.70
CA ALA A 68 -10.88 -18.54 3.39
C ALA A 68 -11.15 -18.38 1.88
N GLY A 69 -10.25 -18.88 1.02
CA GLY A 69 -10.34 -18.77 -0.44
C GLY A 69 -9.99 -17.37 -0.98
N VAL A 70 -9.24 -16.58 -0.21
CA VAL A 70 -8.80 -15.22 -0.58
C VAL A 70 -7.32 -15.25 -0.96
N GLU A 71 -7.02 -14.95 -2.23
CA GLU A 71 -5.64 -14.77 -2.69
C GLU A 71 -5.04 -13.49 -2.09
N THR A 72 -3.73 -13.44 -1.87
CA THR A 72 -3.06 -12.26 -1.27
C THR A 72 -1.99 -11.71 -2.19
N LEU A 73 -2.17 -10.45 -2.59
CA LEU A 73 -1.31 -9.73 -3.53
C LEU A 73 -0.73 -8.46 -2.88
N ALA A 74 0.52 -8.15 -3.23
CA ALA A 74 1.18 -6.90 -2.85
C ALA A 74 1.75 -6.23 -4.10
N VAL A 75 1.24 -5.05 -4.44
CA VAL A 75 1.79 -4.22 -5.52
C VAL A 75 2.77 -3.21 -4.92
N ILE A 76 4.00 -3.18 -5.42
CA ILE A 76 5.05 -2.26 -5.00
C ILE A 76 5.57 -1.47 -6.21
N ASN A 77 6.00 -0.22 -6.02
CA ASN A 77 6.66 0.54 -7.10
C ASN A 77 8.15 0.21 -7.29
N THR A 78 8.64 -0.85 -6.65
CA THR A 78 10.03 -1.25 -6.77
C THR A 78 10.20 -2.06 -8.06
N PRO A 79 11.18 -1.75 -8.93
CA PRO A 79 11.45 -2.52 -10.15
C PRO A 79 11.67 -4.00 -9.87
N VAL A 80 11.28 -4.84 -10.82
CA VAL A 80 11.22 -6.30 -10.65
C VAL A 80 12.57 -6.91 -10.26
N GLU A 81 13.68 -6.45 -10.82
CA GLU A 81 15.02 -6.94 -10.50
C GLU A 81 15.42 -6.59 -9.06
N ARG A 82 15.13 -5.36 -8.62
CA ARG A 82 15.39 -4.89 -7.25
C ARG A 82 14.55 -5.64 -6.24
N ALA A 83 13.27 -5.88 -6.57
CA ALA A 83 12.34 -6.65 -5.74
C ALA A 83 12.76 -8.13 -5.64
N ARG A 84 13.14 -8.76 -6.76
CA ARG A 84 13.69 -10.13 -6.80
C ARG A 84 14.88 -10.29 -5.86
N LEU A 85 15.82 -9.34 -5.89
CA LEU A 85 16.99 -9.37 -5.01
C LEU A 85 16.57 -9.32 -3.53
N TYR A 86 15.64 -8.44 -3.17
CA TYR A 86 15.13 -8.35 -1.80
C TYR A 86 14.46 -9.67 -1.36
N LEU A 87 13.58 -10.23 -2.20
CA LEU A 87 12.81 -11.43 -1.89
C LEU A 87 13.65 -12.71 -1.82
N ARG A 88 14.87 -12.72 -2.39
CA ARG A 88 15.84 -13.80 -2.15
C ARG A 88 16.29 -13.89 -0.68
N PHE A 89 16.33 -12.77 0.03
CA PHE A 89 16.73 -12.70 1.44
C PHE A 89 15.53 -12.63 2.39
N GLN A 90 14.38 -12.16 1.89
CA GLN A 90 13.14 -12.01 2.64
C GLN A 90 12.00 -12.69 1.88
N PRO A 91 11.99 -14.03 1.79
CA PRO A 91 10.98 -14.76 1.04
C PRO A 91 9.60 -14.60 1.67
N THR A 92 8.56 -14.61 0.84
CA THR A 92 7.17 -14.46 1.26
C THR A 92 6.25 -15.34 0.42
N PRO A 93 5.18 -15.92 1.01
CA PRO A 93 4.12 -16.60 0.25
C PRO A 93 3.18 -15.63 -0.48
N VAL A 94 3.24 -14.33 -0.21
CA VAL A 94 2.42 -13.30 -0.86
C VAL A 94 2.90 -13.11 -2.30
N THR A 95 2.01 -13.05 -3.28
CA THR A 95 2.41 -12.68 -4.64
C THR A 95 2.79 -11.19 -4.68
N VAL A 96 4.04 -10.90 -5.03
CA VAL A 96 4.56 -9.52 -5.07
C VAL A 96 4.64 -9.04 -6.52
N LEU A 97 3.83 -8.06 -6.86
CA LEU A 97 3.72 -7.46 -8.20
C LEU A 97 4.44 -6.11 -8.25
N CYS A 98 5.07 -5.80 -9.37
CA CYS A 98 5.86 -4.58 -9.54
C CYS A 98 5.17 -3.59 -10.48
N ASP A 99 4.91 -2.38 -9.99
CA ASP A 99 4.34 -1.26 -10.74
C ASP A 99 5.15 0.02 -10.50
N PRO A 100 6.33 0.18 -11.14
CA PRO A 100 7.24 1.29 -10.87
C PRO A 100 6.66 2.69 -11.11
N GLU A 101 5.58 2.79 -11.89
CA GLU A 101 4.92 4.05 -12.22
C GLU A 101 3.65 4.32 -11.41
N CYS A 102 3.33 3.47 -10.42
CA CYS A 102 2.16 3.61 -9.55
C CYS A 102 0.83 3.78 -10.33
N ARG A 103 0.70 3.16 -11.51
CA ARG A 103 -0.51 3.26 -12.34
C ARG A 103 -1.69 2.58 -11.67
N THR A 104 -1.44 1.43 -11.06
CA THR A 104 -2.42 0.67 -10.27
C THR A 104 -2.87 1.47 -9.06
N HIS A 105 -1.96 2.19 -8.38
CA HIS A 105 -2.34 3.11 -7.30
C HIS A 105 -3.28 4.19 -7.80
N HIS A 106 -2.93 4.86 -8.90
CA HIS A 106 -3.77 5.87 -9.53
C HIS A 106 -5.16 5.31 -9.87
N ASP A 107 -5.23 4.15 -10.54
CA ASP A 107 -6.49 3.58 -11.02
C ASP A 107 -7.40 3.12 -9.87
N PHE A 108 -6.82 2.69 -8.73
CA PHE A 108 -7.54 2.39 -7.50
C PHE A 108 -7.83 3.64 -6.64
N GLY A 109 -7.45 4.83 -7.10
CA GLY A 109 -7.68 6.08 -6.41
C GLY A 109 -6.79 6.29 -5.17
N VAL A 110 -5.63 5.64 -5.11
CA VAL A 110 -4.63 5.82 -4.05
C VAL A 110 -3.65 6.91 -4.47
N PRO A 111 -3.74 8.14 -3.91
CA PRO A 111 -3.06 9.28 -4.50
C PRO A 111 -1.59 9.37 -4.08
N LEU A 112 -0.79 9.98 -4.95
CA LEU A 112 0.48 10.59 -4.58
C LEU A 112 0.19 11.92 -3.89
N ALA A 113 0.55 12.08 -2.62
CA ALA A 113 0.25 13.33 -1.92
C ALA A 113 1.03 14.48 -2.58
N GLY A 114 0.27 15.49 -3.04
CA GLY A 114 0.76 16.66 -3.75
C GLY A 114 0.92 17.84 -2.82
N PHE A 115 1.90 18.70 -3.11
CA PHE A 115 2.16 19.91 -2.34
C PHE A 115 1.65 21.13 -3.11
N ALA A 116 0.94 22.01 -2.41
CA ALA A 116 0.52 23.27 -2.97
C ALA A 116 1.75 24.16 -3.27
N PRO A 117 1.76 24.90 -4.40
CA PRO A 117 2.76 25.93 -4.64
C PRO A 117 2.81 26.95 -3.51
N ALA A 118 3.99 27.49 -3.21
CA ALA A 118 4.19 28.43 -2.11
C ALA A 118 3.35 29.72 -2.23
N ASP A 119 2.96 30.09 -3.45
CA ASP A 119 2.15 31.26 -3.80
C ASP A 119 0.65 30.94 -3.96
N SER A 120 0.23 29.69 -3.70
CA SER A 120 -1.17 29.29 -3.81
C SER A 120 -2.04 30.01 -2.79
N THR A 121 -3.14 30.61 -3.25
CA THR A 121 -4.19 31.17 -2.39
C THR A 121 -5.27 30.15 -2.04
N GLN A 122 -5.19 28.92 -2.57
CA GLN A 122 -6.15 27.87 -2.28
C GLN A 122 -5.90 27.32 -0.88
N LYS A 123 -6.98 27.09 -0.13
CA LYS A 123 -6.87 26.45 1.18
C LYS A 123 -6.24 25.05 1.03
N PRO A 124 -5.18 24.71 1.80
CA PRO A 124 -4.59 23.39 1.75
C PRO A 124 -5.63 22.30 2.01
N GLN A 125 -5.57 21.25 1.22
CA GLN A 125 -6.45 20.09 1.30
C GLN A 125 -5.64 18.82 1.10
N TRP A 126 -5.48 18.06 2.18
CA TRP A 126 -4.86 16.75 2.11
C TRP A 126 -5.73 15.78 1.30
N PRO A 127 -5.16 14.85 0.52
CA PRO A 127 -3.72 14.69 0.23
C PRO A 127 -3.22 15.45 -1.02
N LEU A 128 -4.12 15.97 -1.87
CA LEU A 128 -3.78 16.46 -3.21
C LEU A 128 -3.17 17.86 -3.23
N HIS A 129 -3.48 18.69 -2.24
CA HIS A 129 -3.03 20.08 -2.11
C HIS A 129 -2.50 20.34 -0.70
N THR A 130 -1.51 19.56 -0.27
CA THR A 130 -0.95 19.58 1.07
C THR A 130 -0.07 20.81 1.29
N SER A 131 -0.13 21.41 2.49
CA SER A 131 0.83 22.43 2.90
C SER A 131 2.17 21.79 3.27
N VAL A 132 3.27 22.37 2.78
CA VAL A 132 4.64 21.98 3.17
C VAL A 132 4.81 22.07 4.69
N GLU A 133 4.25 23.10 5.33
CA GLU A 133 4.33 23.32 6.77
C GLU A 133 3.57 22.22 7.53
N GLN A 134 2.36 21.88 7.08
CA GLN A 134 1.57 20.79 7.67
C GLN A 134 2.32 19.46 7.61
N PHE A 135 2.92 19.14 6.47
CA PHE A 135 3.68 17.90 6.30
C PHE A 135 5.01 17.91 7.08
N ALA A 136 5.68 19.05 7.20
CA ALA A 136 6.89 19.21 8.01
C ALA A 136 6.60 19.13 9.52
N ALA A 137 5.41 19.58 9.94
CA ALA A 137 4.95 19.50 11.32
C ALA A 137 4.50 18.09 11.72
N ALA A 138 4.18 17.21 10.76
CA ALA A 138 3.69 15.86 11.04
C ALA A 138 4.67 15.03 11.91
N ARG A 139 4.18 14.24 12.85
CA ARG A 139 4.92 13.38 13.78
C ARG A 139 4.31 11.97 13.88
N ILE A 140 4.93 11.01 13.22
CA ILE A 140 4.44 9.63 13.13
C ILE A 140 5.30 8.65 13.95
N ASN A 141 4.65 7.65 14.55
CA ASN A 141 5.28 6.45 15.13
C ASN A 141 4.25 5.29 15.19
N PRO A 142 3.66 4.89 14.05
CA PRO A 142 2.50 4.00 14.04
C PRO A 142 2.79 2.61 14.63
N GLY A 143 4.02 2.12 14.50
CA GLY A 143 4.47 0.84 15.08
C GLY A 143 5.04 0.94 16.49
N GLY A 144 5.23 2.15 17.05
CA GLY A 144 5.85 2.35 18.37
C GLY A 144 7.34 2.02 18.44
N GLU A 145 8.01 1.77 17.31
CA GLU A 145 9.42 1.34 17.26
C GLU A 145 10.41 2.49 17.41
N LEU A 146 10.00 3.72 17.15
CA LEU A 146 10.82 4.91 17.35
C LEU A 146 10.77 5.36 18.81
N ALA A 147 11.88 5.92 19.32
CA ALA A 147 11.95 6.46 20.67
C ALA A 147 10.93 7.61 20.89
N GLU A 148 10.69 8.41 19.86
CA GLU A 148 9.67 9.46 19.84
C GLU A 148 9.06 9.58 18.43
N PRO A 149 7.82 10.09 18.29
CA PRO A 149 7.24 10.43 17.00
C PRO A 149 8.13 11.38 16.18
N ALA A 150 8.34 11.06 14.90
CA ALA A 150 9.26 11.78 14.03
C ALA A 150 8.58 12.26 12.74
N GLN A 151 9.17 13.24 12.06
CA GLN A 151 8.71 13.67 10.75
C GLN A 151 8.68 12.49 9.76
N PRO A 152 7.64 12.31 8.91
CA PRO A 152 7.47 11.11 8.09
C PRO A 152 8.69 10.62 7.30
N MET A 153 9.44 11.52 6.67
CA MET A 153 10.66 11.15 5.93
C MET A 153 11.80 10.80 6.88
N LYS A 154 11.93 11.52 7.99
CA LYS A 154 12.89 11.17 9.04
C LYS A 154 12.59 9.81 9.69
N ALA A 155 11.31 9.48 9.88
CA ALA A 155 10.87 8.18 10.39
C ALA A 155 11.28 7.05 9.44
N ASN A 156 11.19 7.25 8.11
CA ASN A 156 11.71 6.30 7.13
C ASN A 156 13.20 6.05 7.31
N ASP A 157 14.00 7.12 7.44
CA ASP A 157 15.45 6.99 7.62
C ASP A 157 15.81 6.22 8.91
N LEU A 158 15.15 6.57 10.02
CA LEU A 158 15.39 5.94 11.32
C LEU A 158 15.03 4.44 11.30
N LEU A 159 13.87 4.08 10.74
CA LEU A 159 13.46 2.68 10.66
C LEU A 159 14.30 1.88 9.65
N ASN A 160 14.73 2.49 8.54
CA ASN A 160 15.68 1.85 7.62
C ASN A 160 17.02 1.57 8.32
N ALA A 161 17.51 2.50 9.15
CA ALA A 161 18.72 2.31 9.94
C ALA A 161 18.56 1.19 10.98
N ILE A 162 17.41 1.13 11.67
CA ILE A 162 17.08 0.03 12.61
C ILE A 162 17.05 -1.32 11.89
N ASP A 163 16.47 -1.37 10.68
CA ASP A 163 16.39 -2.59 9.87
C ASP A 163 17.73 -2.98 9.23
N GLY A 164 18.75 -2.13 9.28
CA GLY A 164 20.00 -2.31 8.52
C GLY A 164 19.78 -2.30 7.01
N PHE A 165 18.74 -1.61 6.53
CA PHE A 165 18.38 -1.57 5.12
C PHE A 165 19.20 -0.53 4.36
N GLU A 166 20.08 -0.98 3.48
CA GLU A 166 20.88 -0.09 2.62
C GLU A 166 20.11 0.34 1.37
N LEU A 167 19.76 1.63 1.30
CA LEU A 167 19.17 2.23 0.10
C LEU A 167 20.19 2.29 -1.04
N HIS A 168 19.81 1.79 -2.21
CA HIS A 168 20.58 1.90 -3.44
C HIS A 168 20.11 3.14 -4.25
N ASP A 169 20.83 3.50 -5.31
CA ASP A 169 20.46 4.66 -6.15
C ASP A 169 19.04 4.54 -6.71
N ILE A 170 18.64 3.33 -7.07
CA ILE A 170 17.27 3.07 -7.54
C ILE A 170 16.23 3.34 -6.43
N ASP A 171 16.52 2.96 -5.18
CA ASP A 171 15.61 3.19 -4.05
C ASP A 171 15.49 4.69 -3.74
N ARG A 172 16.61 5.43 -3.83
CA ARG A 172 16.65 6.89 -3.69
C ARG A 172 15.82 7.58 -4.77
N SER A 173 16.04 7.22 -6.03
CA SER A 173 15.30 7.81 -7.16
C SER A 173 13.79 7.56 -7.06
N ILE A 174 13.38 6.36 -6.65
CA ILE A 174 11.97 6.05 -6.38
C ILE A 174 11.44 6.90 -5.22
N SER A 175 12.19 7.00 -4.12
CA SER A 175 11.77 7.78 -2.95
C SER A 175 11.66 9.28 -3.25
N GLU A 176 12.50 9.82 -4.14
CA GLU A 176 12.41 11.22 -4.57
C GLU A 176 11.13 11.50 -5.36
N LYS A 177 10.73 10.56 -6.23
CA LYS A 177 9.54 10.71 -7.09
C LYS A 177 8.23 10.32 -6.39
N TYR A 178 8.27 9.28 -5.56
CA TYR A 178 7.08 8.62 -4.98
C TYR A 178 7.12 8.52 -3.45
N GLY A 179 7.98 9.29 -2.78
CA GLY A 179 8.13 9.25 -1.32
C GLY A 179 6.85 9.58 -0.54
N THR A 180 5.88 10.22 -1.18
CA THR A 180 4.56 10.55 -0.62
C THR A 180 3.40 9.74 -1.23
N GLN A 181 3.69 8.69 -2.00
CA GLN A 181 2.67 7.80 -2.55
C GLN A 181 1.93 7.10 -1.41
N LEU A 182 0.63 7.32 -1.28
CA LEU A 182 -0.14 6.69 -0.21
C LEU A 182 -0.30 5.19 -0.44
N VAL A 183 -0.60 4.48 0.64
CA VAL A 183 -0.81 3.03 0.69
C VAL A 183 -2.28 2.70 0.86
N GLY A 184 -2.81 1.84 -0.01
CA GLY A 184 -4.19 1.36 0.02
C GLY A 184 -4.27 -0.16 0.18
N HIS A 185 -5.39 -0.63 0.73
CA HIS A 185 -5.70 -2.05 0.95
C HIS A 185 -7.12 -2.29 0.47
N PHE A 186 -7.30 -3.22 -0.45
CA PHE A 186 -8.60 -3.50 -1.04
C PHE A 186 -8.86 -4.99 -1.05
N LEU A 187 -10.06 -5.39 -0.66
CA LEU A 187 -10.55 -6.74 -0.81
C LEU A 187 -11.53 -6.74 -1.98
N VAL A 188 -11.27 -7.60 -2.96
CA VAL A 188 -12.10 -7.76 -4.17
C VAL A 188 -12.85 -9.09 -4.06
N ASP A 189 -14.15 -9.07 -4.32
CA ASP A 189 -14.99 -10.28 -4.28
C ASP A 189 -14.96 -11.07 -5.60
N ARG A 190 -15.72 -12.18 -5.66
CA ARG A 190 -15.78 -13.05 -6.85
C ARG A 190 -16.36 -12.36 -8.09
N SER A 191 -17.16 -11.32 -7.91
CA SER A 191 -17.74 -10.55 -9.01
C SER A 191 -16.72 -9.58 -9.64
N GLY A 192 -15.60 -9.36 -8.96
CA GLY A 192 -14.58 -8.40 -9.37
C GLY A 192 -14.85 -6.99 -8.84
N CYS A 193 -15.72 -6.84 -7.84
CA CYS A 193 -16.00 -5.57 -7.18
C CYS A 193 -15.24 -5.45 -5.86
N ILE A 194 -14.88 -4.22 -5.49
CA ILE A 194 -14.36 -3.89 -4.17
C ILE A 194 -15.44 -4.26 -3.15
N ALA A 195 -15.09 -5.06 -2.15
CA ALA A 195 -15.95 -5.41 -1.03
C ALA A 195 -15.53 -4.69 0.25
N TRP A 196 -14.24 -4.34 0.37
CA TRP A 196 -13.70 -3.58 1.48
C TRP A 196 -12.49 -2.76 1.02
N ALA A 197 -12.31 -1.58 1.59
CA ALA A 197 -11.22 -0.67 1.25
C ALA A 197 -10.74 0.11 2.49
N GLU A 198 -9.43 0.08 2.74
CA GLU A 198 -8.77 0.91 3.74
C GLU A 198 -7.53 1.59 3.16
N MET A 199 -7.23 2.77 3.66
CA MET A 199 -6.15 3.59 3.14
C MET A 199 -5.44 4.28 4.29
N GLU A 200 -4.12 4.39 4.20
CA GLU A 200 -3.35 5.14 5.19
C GLU A 200 -3.69 6.64 5.12
N ALA A 201 -3.39 7.36 6.20
CA ALA A 201 -3.38 8.83 6.21
C ALA A 201 -4.68 9.49 5.71
N ARG A 202 -5.87 8.90 5.90
CA ARG A 202 -7.13 9.50 5.41
C ARG A 202 -7.37 10.93 5.92
N ASP A 203 -7.07 11.17 7.19
CA ASP A 203 -7.36 12.44 7.87
C ASP A 203 -6.17 13.42 7.85
N GLY A 204 -5.02 13.01 7.31
CA GLY A 204 -3.83 13.84 7.24
C GLY A 204 -2.51 13.07 7.33
N PRO A 205 -1.38 13.78 7.21
CA PRO A 205 -0.04 13.17 7.16
C PRO A 205 0.36 12.42 8.44
N GLU A 206 -0.33 12.66 9.56
CA GLU A 206 -0.11 11.94 10.81
C GLU A 206 -0.52 10.46 10.75
N GLY A 207 -1.37 10.09 9.80
CA GLY A 207 -1.76 8.70 9.58
C GLY A 207 -0.81 7.93 8.63
N LEU A 208 0.31 8.52 8.19
CA LEU A 208 1.27 7.84 7.33
C LEU A 208 1.93 6.67 8.07
N GLY A 209 2.01 5.52 7.40
CA GLY A 209 2.50 4.27 7.97
C GLY A 209 1.51 3.56 8.90
N THR A 210 0.31 4.10 9.10
CA THR A 210 -0.78 3.44 9.82
C THR A 210 -1.61 2.61 8.85
N PHE A 211 -1.62 1.30 9.05
CA PHE A 211 -2.27 0.33 8.17
C PHE A 211 -3.36 -0.47 8.90
N PRO A 212 -4.29 -1.13 8.18
CA PRO A 212 -5.27 -2.03 8.78
C PRO A 212 -4.59 -3.14 9.60
N THR A 213 -5.20 -3.47 10.73
CA THR A 213 -4.71 -4.56 11.58
C THR A 213 -5.06 -5.93 10.99
N ALA A 214 -4.36 -6.97 11.47
CA ALA A 214 -4.65 -8.35 11.14
C ALA A 214 -6.13 -8.71 11.38
N GLU A 215 -6.68 -8.29 12.52
CA GLU A 215 -8.08 -8.57 12.88
C GLU A 215 -9.04 -7.93 11.88
N ARG A 216 -8.78 -6.68 11.45
CA ARG A 216 -9.61 -5.97 10.46
C ARG A 216 -9.56 -6.66 9.10
N ILE A 217 -8.37 -7.03 8.63
CA ILE A 217 -8.18 -7.74 7.36
C ILE A 217 -8.92 -9.09 7.37
N ILE A 218 -8.75 -9.88 8.43
CA ILE A 218 -9.39 -11.20 8.54
C ILE A 218 -10.91 -11.08 8.68
N ALA A 219 -11.43 -10.07 9.40
CA ALA A 219 -12.85 -9.82 9.50
C ALA A 219 -13.46 -9.53 8.11
N ALA A 220 -12.85 -8.61 7.36
CA ALA A 220 -13.30 -8.29 5.99
C ALA A 220 -13.26 -9.52 5.06
N ALA A 221 -12.17 -10.31 5.12
CA ALA A 221 -12.05 -11.54 4.33
C ALA A 221 -13.15 -12.56 4.61
N ARG A 222 -13.52 -12.73 5.90
CA ARG A 222 -14.61 -13.64 6.31
C ARG A 222 -15.98 -13.17 5.82
N GLU A 223 -16.24 -11.87 5.80
CA GLU A 223 -17.50 -11.31 5.28
C GLU A 223 -17.66 -11.58 3.78
N VAL A 224 -16.58 -11.46 3.01
CA VAL A 224 -16.58 -11.79 1.57
C VAL A 224 -16.77 -13.29 1.35
N ALA A 225 -16.09 -14.14 2.12
CA ALA A 225 -16.25 -15.59 2.03
C ALA A 225 -17.69 -16.03 2.38
N ALA A 226 -18.30 -15.42 3.40
CA ALA A 226 -19.68 -15.71 3.81
C ALA A 226 -20.71 -15.25 2.78
N SER A 227 -20.46 -14.11 2.12
CA SER A 227 -21.35 -13.58 1.07
C SER A 227 -21.33 -14.43 -0.20
N ALA A 228 -20.23 -15.13 -0.48
CA ALA A 228 -20.09 -16.03 -1.62
C ALA A 228 -20.72 -17.42 -1.44
N ALA A 229 -21.18 -17.76 -0.23
CA ALA A 229 -21.84 -19.02 0.11
C ALA A 229 -23.37 -18.94 0.07
N LYS A 230 -23.93 -17.74 -0.16
CA LYS A 230 -25.36 -17.50 -0.38
C LYS A 230 -25.67 -17.41 -1.86
#